data_AF-W6WEJ3-F1
#
_entry.id   AF-W6WEJ3-F1
#
_cell.length_a   1.000
_cell.length_b   1.000
_cell.length_c   1.000
_cell.angle_alpha   90.00
_cell.angle_beta   90.00
_cell.angle_gamma   90.00
#
_symmetry.space_group_name_H-M   'P 1'
#
loop_
_entity.id
_entity.type
_entity.pdbx_description
1 polymer ?
#
loop_
_entity_poly.entity_id
_entity_poly.type
_entity_poly.pdbx_seq_one_letter_code
_entity_poly.pdbx_strand_id
1 'polypeptide(L)'
;MLATMLYAPGDVRCEEVAEPRILKPTDAIIKLSASCVCGSDLWPFRGANDVATPMAMGHEYCGVVVEVGSLEIPLADVAEGYRAMDERRAIKTLLRL
;
A
#
# COMPACT_ATOMS: atom_id res chain seq x y z
N MET A 1 8.84 -8.08 9.03
CA MET A 1 8.25 -8.85 7.90
C MET A 1 9.11 -8.76 6.66
N LEU A 2 8.97 -9.66 5.69
CA LEU A 2 9.62 -9.54 4.38
C LEU A 2 8.88 -8.54 3.50
N ALA A 3 9.61 -7.75 2.72
CA ALA A 3 9.07 -6.80 1.75
C ALA A 3 9.89 -6.76 0.45
N THR A 4 9.24 -6.39 -0.66
CA THR A 4 9.91 -6.13 -1.94
C THR A 4 10.30 -4.66 -2.01
N MET A 5 11.59 -4.38 -2.17
CA MET A 5 12.16 -3.04 -2.18
C MET A 5 12.87 -2.77 -3.51
N LEU A 6 12.69 -1.56 -4.06
CA LEU A 6 13.41 -1.06 -5.22
C LEU A 6 14.40 0.00 -4.78
N TYR A 7 15.69 -0.20 -5.07
CA TYR A 7 16.77 0.72 -4.70
C TYR A 7 17.20 1.65 -5.84
N ALA A 8 17.12 1.15 -7.08
CA ALA A 8 17.42 1.84 -8.32
C ALA A 8 16.77 1.08 -9.48
N PRO A 9 16.65 1.65 -10.69
CA PRO A 9 16.17 0.92 -11.86
C PRO A 9 16.89 -0.43 -12.03
N GLY A 10 16.13 -1.52 -12.13
CA GLY A 10 16.64 -2.88 -12.21
C GLY A 10 17.05 -3.54 -10.88
N ASP A 11 17.10 -2.81 -9.76
CA ASP A 11 17.60 -3.30 -8.47
C ASP A 11 16.46 -3.55 -7.47
N VAL A 12 15.77 -4.68 -7.65
CA VAL A 12 14.68 -5.15 -6.77
C VAL A 12 15.20 -6.24 -5.84
N ARG A 13 14.89 -6.14 -4.55
CA ARG A 13 15.33 -7.07 -3.51
C ARG A 13 14.17 -7.45 -2.60
N CYS A 14 14.23 -8.67 -2.06
CA CYS A 14 13.40 -9.08 -0.94
C CYS A 14 14.23 -8.96 0.34
N GLU A 15 13.76 -8.20 1.32
CA GLU A 15 14.49 -7.96 2.57
C GLU A 15 13.56 -7.90 3.78
N GLU A 16 14.12 -8.09 4.97
CA GLU A 16 13.40 -7.91 6.22
C GLU A 16 13.26 -6.41 6.54
N VAL A 17 12.02 -5.99 6.79
CA VAL A 17 11.66 -4.64 7.23
C VAL A 17 10.87 -4.71 8.54
N ALA A 18 10.74 -3.57 9.21
CA ALA A 18 9.92 -3.47 10.42
C ALA A 18 8.47 -3.87 10.13
N GLU A 19 7.80 -4.49 11.10
CA GLU A 19 6.36 -4.73 11.04
C GLU A 19 5.61 -3.39 10.93
N PRO A 20 4.54 -3.30 10.12
CA PRO A 20 3.72 -2.10 10.02
C PRO A 20 3.04 -1.81 11.35
N ARG A 21 2.67 -0.54 11.54
CA ARG A 21 1.92 -0.06 12.70
C ARG A 21 0.84 0.89 12.22
N ILE A 22 -0.26 0.98 12.96
CA ILE A 22 -1.28 2.01 12.73
C ILE A 22 -0.66 3.38 13.04
N LEU A 23 -0.65 4.29 12.06
CA LEU A 23 -0.12 5.65 12.21
C LEU A 23 -1.22 6.71 12.19
N LYS A 24 -2.29 6.45 11.44
CA LYS A 24 -3.45 7.35 11.30
C LYS A 24 -4.74 6.60 11.64
N PRO A 25 -5.79 7.33 12.07
CA PRO A 25 -7.11 6.75 12.29
C PRO A 25 -7.66 5.93 11.13
N THR A 26 -7.32 6.30 9.89
CA THR A 26 -7.79 5.65 8.65
C THR A 26 -7.01 4.41 8.24
N ASP A 27 -5.95 4.05 8.95
CA ASP A 27 -5.07 2.97 8.52
C ASP A 27 -5.69 1.59 8.79
N ALA A 28 -5.26 0.60 8.01
CA ALA A 28 -5.54 -0.81 8.24
C ALA A 28 -4.29 -1.63 7.94
N ILE A 29 -4.02 -2.64 8.76
CA ILE A 29 -2.95 -3.61 8.53
C ILE A 29 -3.57 -4.88 7.97
N ILE A 30 -3.02 -5.35 6.85
CA ILE A 30 -3.48 -6.55 6.15
C ILE A 30 -2.38 -7.60 6.24
N LYS A 31 -2.70 -8.77 6.79
CA LYS A 31 -1.87 -9.95 6.65
C LYS A 31 -2.07 -10.50 5.24
N LEU A 32 -1.07 -10.31 4.39
CA LEU A 32 -1.12 -10.71 2.99
C LEU A 32 -1.14 -12.24 2.86
N SER A 33 -2.00 -12.72 1.97
CA SER A 33 -2.00 -14.12 1.50
C SER A 33 -1.26 -14.26 0.18
N ALA A 34 -1.40 -13.26 -0.70
CA ALA A 34 -0.70 -13.18 -1.98
C ALA A 34 -0.59 -11.72 -2.45
N SER A 35 0.38 -11.45 -3.32
CA SER A 35 0.53 -10.22 -4.08
C SER A 35 0.96 -10.55 -5.50
N CYS A 36 0.59 -9.70 -6.46
CA CYS A 36 0.97 -9.83 -7.86
C CYS A 36 2.02 -8.77 -8.25
N VAL A 37 2.71 -9.02 -9.38
CA VAL A 37 3.53 -8.03 -10.07
C VAL A 37 2.71 -7.49 -11.24
N CYS A 38 2.47 -6.19 -11.24
CA CYS A 38 1.67 -5.50 -12.25
C CYS A 38 2.56 -4.91 -13.35
N GLY A 39 1.96 -4.60 -14.51
CA GLY A 39 2.65 -3.88 -15.59
C GLY A 39 3.10 -2.47 -15.18
N SER A 40 2.38 -1.80 -14.27
CA SER A 40 2.73 -0.47 -13.73
C SER A 40 3.93 -0.50 -12.78
N ASP A 41 4.23 -1.64 -12.14
CA ASP A 41 5.46 -1.79 -11.34
C ASP A 41 6.71 -1.65 -12.23
N LEU A 42 6.58 -1.87 -13.54
CA LEU A 42 7.68 -1.77 -14.49
C LEU A 42 8.11 -0.32 -14.76
N TRP A 43 7.30 0.69 -14.43
CA TRP A 43 7.63 2.08 -14.71
C TRP A 43 8.84 2.56 -13.89
N PRO A 44 8.85 2.46 -12.54
CA PRO A 44 10.05 2.75 -11.77
C PRO A 44 11.15 1.70 -11.98
N PHE A 45 10.80 0.42 -12.15
CA PHE A 45 11.79 -0.64 -12.40
C PHE A 45 12.63 -0.39 -13.65
N ARG A 46 12.03 0.12 -14.74
CA ARG A 46 12.73 0.48 -15.98
C ARG A 46 13.36 1.88 -15.95
N GLY A 47 13.20 2.62 -14.86
CA GLY A 47 13.68 4.01 -14.73
C GLY A 47 12.86 5.03 -15.52
N ALA A 48 11.60 4.71 -15.87
CA ALA A 48 10.68 5.69 -16.47
C ALA A 48 10.10 6.66 -15.43
N ASN A 49 10.03 6.23 -14.16
CA ASN A 49 9.77 7.09 -13.01
C ASN A 49 11.05 7.22 -12.17
N ASP A 50 11.30 8.42 -11.65
CA ASP A 50 12.44 8.67 -10.77
C ASP A 50 12.33 7.88 -9.45
N VAL A 51 13.42 7.18 -9.11
CA VAL A 51 13.60 6.48 -7.83
C VAL A 51 14.68 7.22 -7.05
N ALA A 52 14.29 8.31 -6.40
CA ALA A 52 15.24 9.16 -5.66
C ALA A 52 15.72 8.52 -4.35
N THR A 53 14.91 7.64 -3.77
CA THR A 53 15.19 6.90 -2.54
C THR A 53 14.64 5.48 -2.65
N PRO A 54 15.17 4.51 -1.88
CA PRO A 54 14.59 3.18 -1.82
C PRO A 54 13.11 3.23 -1.49
N MET A 55 12.30 2.42 -2.18
CA MET A 55 10.85 2.39 -1.99
C MET A 55 10.30 0.98 -1.98
N ALA A 56 9.22 0.77 -1.22
CA ALA A 56 8.46 -0.47 -1.24
C ALA A 56 7.67 -0.58 -2.56
N MET A 57 7.64 -1.80 -3.11
CA MET A 57 6.97 -2.13 -4.37
C MET A 57 5.72 -2.99 -4.14
N GLY A 58 4.84 -3.01 -5.15
CA GLY A 58 3.61 -3.81 -5.16
C GLY A 58 2.38 -3.04 -4.72
N HIS A 59 1.28 -3.23 -5.46
CA HIS A 59 0.00 -2.56 -5.22
C HIS A 59 -1.21 -3.45 -5.53
N GLU A 60 -0.97 -4.72 -5.84
CA GLU A 60 -1.98 -5.73 -6.12
C GLU A 60 -1.89 -6.84 -5.08
N TYR A 61 -2.67 -6.73 -4.01
CA TYR A 61 -2.59 -7.65 -2.88
C TYR A 61 -3.97 -8.12 -2.41
N CYS A 62 -4.00 -9.32 -1.85
CA CYS A 62 -5.17 -9.88 -1.18
C CYS A 62 -4.75 -10.50 0.15
N GLY A 63 -5.57 -10.34 1.17
CA GLY A 63 -5.28 -10.82 2.51
C GLY A 63 -6.41 -10.53 3.49
N VAL A 64 -6.09 -10.68 4.77
CA VAL A 64 -7.04 -10.49 5.86
C VAL A 64 -6.65 -9.26 6.66
N VAL A 65 -7.61 -8.37 6.94
CA VAL A 65 -7.41 -7.24 7.85
C VAL A 65 -7.19 -7.79 9.27
N VAL A 66 -6.06 -7.43 9.89
CA VAL A 66 -5.67 -7.92 11.23
C VAL A 66 -5.64 -6.82 12.29
N GLU A 67 -5.55 -5.55 11.87
CA GLU A 67 -5.61 -4.38 12.74
C GLU A 67 -6.19 -3.20 11.98
N VAL A 68 -6.93 -2.34 12.67
CA VAL A 68 -7.56 -1.13 12.11
C VAL A 68 -7.31 0.06 13.03
N GLY A 69 -7.18 1.24 12.44
CA GLY A 69 -7.24 2.49 13.18
C GLY A 69 -8.66 2.80 13.66
N SER A 70 -8.84 3.98 14.24
CA SER A 70 -10.10 4.39 14.86
C SER A 70 -11.17 4.92 13.89
N LEU A 71 -10.90 5.01 12.58
CA LEU A 71 -11.83 5.53 11.58
C LEU A 71 -12.01 4.55 10.41
N GLU A 72 -13.25 4.09 10.24
CA GLU A 72 -13.68 3.27 9.11
C GLU A 72 -14.82 3.99 8.37
N ILE A 73 -14.94 3.75 7.06
CA ILE A 73 -16.00 4.36 6.24
C ILE A 73 -17.03 3.27 5.87
N PRO A 74 -18.34 3.49 6.08
CA PRO A 74 -19.36 2.56 5.60
C PRO A 74 -19.29 2.39 4.07
N LEU A 75 -19.54 1.19 3.56
CA LEU A 75 -19.53 0.94 2.11
C LEU A 75 -20.53 1.84 1.37
N ALA A 76 -21.66 2.15 2.02
CA ALA A 76 -22.66 3.08 1.49
C ALA A 76 -22.08 4.48 1.21
N ASP A 77 -21.02 4.87 1.92
CA ASP A 77 -20.35 6.17 1.81
C ASP A 77 -19.05 6.10 1.00
N VAL A 78 -18.93 5.13 0.07
CA VAL A 78 -17.72 4.91 -0.75
C VAL A 78 -17.20 6.18 -1.42
N ALA A 79 -18.06 7.11 -1.81
CA ALA A 79 -17.66 8.38 -2.41
C ALA A 79 -16.78 9.24 -1.48
N GLU A 80 -17.00 9.20 -0.17
CA GLU A 80 -16.11 9.87 0.80
C GLU A 80 -14.76 9.16 0.86
N GLY A 81 -14.71 7.84 0.72
CA GLY A 81 -13.46 7.09 0.61
C GLY A 81 -12.61 7.57 -0.57
N TYR A 82 -13.23 7.71 -1.75
CA TYR A 82 -12.55 8.28 -2.92
C TYR A 82 -12.08 9.72 -2.70
N ARG A 83 -12.94 10.57 -2.12
CA ARG A 83 -12.60 11.97 -1.82
C ARG A 83 -11.43 12.09 -0.84
N ALA A 84 -11.41 11.26 0.20
CA ALA A 84 -10.33 11.23 1.19
C ALA A 84 -8.98 10.85 0.57
N MET A 85 -8.97 9.97 -0.43
CA MET A 85 -7.76 9.64 -1.18
C MET A 85 -7.32 10.77 -2.12
N ASP A 86 -8.24 11.36 -2.87
CA ASP A 86 -7.95 12.46 -3.81
C ASP A 86 -7.38 13.69 -3.09
N GLU A 87 -7.96 14.04 -1.95
CA GLU A 87 -7.50 15.14 -1.07
C GLU A 87 -6.27 14.76 -0.22
N ARG A 88 -5.70 13.56 -0.39
CA ARG A 88 -4.55 13.03 0.36
C ARG A 88 -4.73 12.99 1.88
N ARG A 89 -5.97 12.93 2.36
CA ARG A 89 -6.29 12.69 3.78
C ARG A 89 -6.03 11.23 4.17
N ALA A 90 -6.21 10.30 3.24
CA ALA A 90 -5.92 8.88 3.39
C ALA A 90 -5.05 8.37 2.24
N ILE A 91 -4.19 7.38 2.52
CA ILE A 91 -3.43 6.65 1.48
C ILE A 91 -4.25 5.49 0.94
N LYS A 92 -5.09 4.90 1.80
CA LYS A 92 -6.06 3.86 1.49
C LYS A 92 -7.23 4.02 2.46
N THR A 93 -8.45 3.75 2.00
CA THR A 93 -9.65 3.80 2.85
C THR A 93 -10.22 2.41 3.02
N LEU A 94 -10.37 1.96 4.26
CA LEU A 94 -11.09 0.73 4.58
C LEU A 94 -12.60 1.01 4.53
N LEU A 95 -13.30 0.24 3.69
CA LEU A 95 -14.75 0.27 3.59
C LEU A 95 -15.35 -0.93 4.34
N ARG A 96 -16.42 -0.73 5.12
CA ARG A 96 -17.09 -1.80 5.86
C ARG A 96 -18.55 -1.93 5.47
N LEU A 97 -18.99 -3.19 5.32
CA LEU A 97 -20.39 -3.55 5.08
C LEU A 97 -21.26 -3.27 6.31
#